data_AF-A0AAD1QZE0-F1
#
_entry.id   AF-A0AAD1QZE0-F1
#
_cell.length_a   1.000
_cell.length_b   1.000
_cell.length_c   1.000
_cell.angle_alpha   90.00
_cell.angle_beta   90.00
_cell.angle_gamma   90.00
#
_symmetry.space_group_name_H-M   'P 1'
#
loop_
_entity.id
_entity.type
_entity.pdbx_description
1 polymer ?
#
loop_
_entity_poly.entity_id
_entity_poly.type
_entity_poly.pdbx_seq_one_letter_code
_entity_poly.pdbx_strand_id
1 'polypeptide(L)'
;MDLVLNVADYYVFTPYVYPASWSEDNSFRQLFSLFLVTNIGALAIYFLFGGLSYYFVFDHSLMKHPQFLENQVRREIKFSMQSMPWISIPTVALFFAEVRGYSRLYDNIDSSPYGWFGVILSMISFLFFTDMAIYWIHRFLHHKLFYKVCVVIFSRCNP
;
A
#
# COMPACT_ATOMS: atom_id res chain seq x y z
N MET A 1 0.42 8.90 10.49
CA MET A 1 1.55 8.65 9.55
C MET A 1 2.69 9.64 9.69
N ASP A 2 2.37 10.92 9.89
CA ASP A 2 3.18 11.95 10.56
C ASP A 2 4.31 11.46 11.50
N LEU A 3 4.03 10.66 12.55
CA LEU A 3 5.08 10.19 13.48
C LEU A 3 6.15 9.34 12.78
N VAL A 4 5.71 8.37 11.97
CA VAL A 4 6.59 7.45 11.25
C VAL A 4 7.41 8.22 10.21
N LEU A 5 6.79 9.18 9.54
CA LEU A 5 7.46 10.04 8.57
C LEU A 5 8.54 10.89 9.26
N ASN A 6 8.25 11.52 10.40
CA ASN A 6 9.22 12.33 11.14
C ASN A 6 10.40 11.50 11.64
N VAL A 7 10.14 10.29 12.17
CA VAL A 7 11.22 9.38 12.60
C VAL A 7 12.07 8.93 11.42
N ALA A 8 11.45 8.53 10.31
CA ALA A 8 12.18 8.12 9.11
C ALA A 8 12.97 9.29 8.50
N ASP A 9 12.41 10.50 8.49
CA ASP A 9 13.05 11.69 7.94
C ASP A 9 14.26 12.11 8.80
N TYR A 10 14.13 12.07 10.13
CA TYR A 10 15.21 12.44 11.04
C TYR A 10 16.38 11.44 11.03
N TYR A 11 16.09 10.14 11.09
CA TYR A 11 17.14 9.12 11.22
C TYR A 11 17.71 8.63 9.89
N VAL A 12 16.94 8.69 8.80
CA VAL A 12 17.31 8.06 7.52
C VAL A 12 17.38 9.05 6.38
N PHE A 13 16.34 9.86 6.15
CA PHE A 13 16.31 10.65 4.90
C PHE A 13 17.12 11.95 4.95
N THR A 14 17.04 12.72 6.04
CA THR A 14 17.82 13.96 6.22
C THR A 14 19.33 13.73 6.23
N PRO A 15 19.87 12.70 6.90
CA PRO A 15 21.32 12.47 6.90
C PRO A 15 21.88 11.81 5.63
N TYR A 16 21.10 10.96 4.94
CA TYR A 16 21.65 10.10 3.86
C TYR A 16 21.08 10.35 2.47
N VAL A 17 19.89 10.94 2.34
CA VAL A 17 19.15 11.00 1.07
C VAL A 17 18.97 12.43 0.57
N TYR A 18 18.63 13.37 1.46
CA TYR A 18 18.36 14.74 1.07
C TYR A 18 19.55 15.67 1.28
N PRO A 19 19.87 16.53 0.30
CA PRO A 19 20.84 17.59 0.51
C PRO A 19 20.29 18.61 1.51
N ALA A 20 21.18 19.21 2.32
CA ALA A 20 20.83 20.20 3.35
C ALA A 20 20.05 21.43 2.81
N SER A 21 20.00 21.62 1.49
CA SER A 21 19.23 22.66 0.81
C SER A 21 17.73 22.39 0.69
N TRP A 22 17.25 21.17 0.97
CA TRP A 22 15.82 20.83 0.87
C TRP A 22 15.13 20.94 2.24
N SER A 23 14.18 21.86 2.36
CA SER A 23 13.41 22.07 3.59
C SER A 23 12.46 20.92 3.91
N GLU A 24 12.43 20.54 5.19
CA GLU A 24 11.25 20.34 6.03
C GLU A 24 9.93 20.03 5.30
N ASP A 25 9.34 21.15 4.89
CA ASP A 25 7.96 21.32 4.45
C ASP A 25 7.76 21.13 2.95
N ASN A 26 8.81 20.77 2.20
CA ASN A 26 8.68 20.62 0.77
C ASN A 26 7.79 19.41 0.43
N SER A 27 6.65 19.68 -0.22
CA SER A 27 5.66 18.67 -0.61
C SER A 27 6.27 17.52 -1.42
N PHE A 28 7.24 17.79 -2.30
CA PHE A 28 7.88 16.75 -3.11
C PHE A 28 8.73 15.79 -2.27
N ARG A 29 9.41 16.33 -1.25
CA ARG A 29 10.22 15.56 -0.31
C ARG A 29 9.34 14.63 0.50
N GLN A 30 8.28 15.18 1.09
CA GLN A 30 7.30 14.42 1.87
C GLN A 30 6.63 13.32 1.05
N LEU A 31 6.22 13.62 -0.19
CA LEU A 31 5.59 12.63 -1.07
C LEU A 31 6.56 11.49 -1.43
N PHE A 32 7.82 11.81 -1.72
CA PHE A 32 8.83 10.80 -2.04
C PHE A 32 9.18 9.94 -0.83
N SER A 33 9.40 10.55 0.34
CA SER A 33 9.64 9.84 1.60
C SER A 33 8.48 8.91 1.95
N LEU A 34 7.24 9.40 1.87
CA LEU A 34 6.04 8.59 2.11
C LEU A 34 5.93 7.43 1.12
N PHE A 35 6.21 7.68 -0.17
CA PHE A 35 6.21 6.62 -1.17
C PHE A 35 7.24 5.53 -0.85
N LEU A 36 8.46 5.92 -0.50
CA LEU A 36 9.54 4.98 -0.20
C LEU A 36 9.26 4.18 1.08
N VAL A 37 8.88 4.83 2.16
CA VAL A 37 8.54 4.17 3.44
C VAL A 37 7.39 3.20 3.26
N THR A 38 6.33 3.60 2.55
CA THR A 38 5.15 2.76 2.32
C THR A 38 5.50 1.52 1.50
N ASN A 39 6.31 1.66 0.44
CA ASN A 39 6.71 0.52 -0.39
C ASN A 39 7.66 -0.44 0.35
N ILE A 40 8.63 0.08 1.11
CA ILE A 40 9.54 -0.76 1.91
C ILE A 40 8.76 -1.50 3.00
N GLY A 41 7.85 -0.81 3.70
CA GLY A 41 6.98 -1.43 4.69
C GLY A 41 6.10 -2.53 4.09
N ALA A 42 5.50 -2.28 2.92
CA ALA A 42 4.71 -3.27 2.21
C ALA A 42 5.53 -4.50 1.80
N LEU A 43 6.75 -4.31 1.28
CA LEU A 43 7.66 -5.40 0.95
C LEU A 43 8.05 -6.22 2.18
N ALA A 44 8.37 -5.56 3.30
CA ALA A 44 8.73 -6.23 4.54
C ALA A 44 7.59 -7.11 5.07
N ILE A 45 6.37 -6.58 5.11
CA ILE A 45 5.16 -7.32 5.50
C ILE A 45 4.92 -8.49 4.54
N TYR A 46 5.03 -8.25 3.23
CA TYR A 46 4.83 -9.30 2.21
C TYR A 46 5.83 -10.45 2.36
N PHE A 47 7.12 -10.18 2.50
CA PHE A 47 8.11 -11.24 2.66
C PHE A 47 8.00 -11.95 4.02
N LEU A 48 7.67 -11.22 5.08
CA LEU A 48 7.50 -11.81 6.41
C LEU A 48 6.28 -12.72 6.45
N PHE A 49 5.08 -12.20 6.19
CA PHE A 49 3.86 -13.01 6.28
C PHE A 49 3.69 -13.96 5.10
N GLY A 50 4.08 -13.55 3.89
CA GLY A 50 4.08 -14.41 2.72
C GLY A 50 5.08 -15.56 2.86
N GLY A 51 6.28 -15.30 3.38
CA GLY A 51 7.26 -16.33 3.69
C GLY A 51 6.77 -17.30 4.76
N LEU A 52 6.23 -16.79 5.88
CA LEU A 52 5.66 -17.63 6.94
C LEU A 52 4.52 -18.50 6.41
N SER A 53 3.60 -17.95 5.63
CA SER A 53 2.50 -18.70 5.01
C SER A 53 3.03 -19.79 4.06
N TYR A 54 4.03 -19.46 3.24
CA TYR A 54 4.66 -20.41 2.33
C TYR A 54 5.30 -21.59 3.06
N TYR A 55 5.98 -21.36 4.18
CA TYR A 55 6.63 -22.45 4.92
C TYR A 55 5.68 -23.25 5.82
N PHE A 56 4.72 -22.59 6.48
CA PHE A 56 3.90 -23.21 7.53
C PHE A 56 2.50 -23.64 7.09
N VAL A 57 1.91 -22.96 6.10
CA VAL A 57 0.50 -23.16 5.73
C VAL A 57 0.35 -23.77 4.34
N PHE A 58 1.28 -23.48 3.42
CA PHE A 58 1.19 -23.92 2.03
C PHE A 58 1.53 -25.41 1.86
N ASP A 59 0.61 -26.16 1.25
CA ASP A 59 0.86 -27.55 0.87
C ASP A 59 1.69 -27.63 -0.41
N HIS A 60 2.95 -28.03 -0.26
CA HIS A 60 3.90 -28.19 -1.35
C HIS A 60 3.54 -29.35 -2.30
N SER A 61 2.58 -30.22 -1.94
CA SER A 61 2.07 -31.27 -2.83
C SER A 61 1.42 -30.69 -4.09
N LEU A 62 0.86 -29.47 -4.00
CA LEU A 62 0.23 -28.74 -5.11
C LEU A 62 1.20 -28.39 -6.23
N MET A 63 2.51 -28.31 -5.95
CA MET A 63 3.54 -28.03 -6.95
C MET A 63 3.71 -29.16 -7.97
N LYS A 64 3.18 -30.36 -7.68
CA LYS A 64 3.21 -31.52 -8.59
C LYS A 64 2.02 -31.56 -9.55
N HIS A 65 1.08 -30.64 -9.42
CA HIS A 65 -0.13 -30.62 -10.25
C HIS A 65 0.22 -30.30 -11.72
N PRO A 66 -0.40 -30.96 -12.72
CA PRO A 66 -0.08 -30.74 -14.14
C PRO A 66 -0.35 -29.32 -14.65
N GLN A 67 -1.14 -28.53 -13.93
CA GLN A 67 -1.38 -27.11 -14.24
C GLN A 67 -0.42 -26.14 -13.51
N PHE A 68 0.53 -26.66 -12.73
CA PHE A 68 1.53 -25.83 -12.06
C PHE A 68 2.54 -25.32 -13.08
N LEU A 69 2.67 -24.00 -13.18
CA LEU A 69 3.54 -23.37 -14.18
C LEU A 69 5.01 -23.48 -13.77
N GLU A 70 5.91 -23.51 -14.75
CA GLU A 70 7.34 -23.49 -14.47
C GLU A 70 7.71 -22.16 -13.78
N ASN A 71 8.50 -22.24 -12.71
CA ASN A 71 8.93 -21.10 -11.90
C ASN A 71 7.76 -20.23 -11.36
N GLN A 72 6.57 -20.82 -11.17
CA GLN A 72 5.36 -20.09 -10.76
C GLN A 72 5.59 -19.22 -9.52
N VAL A 73 6.23 -19.76 -8.47
CA VAL A 73 6.53 -19.02 -7.23
C VAL A 73 7.37 -17.75 -7.52
N ARG A 74 8.41 -17.87 -8.35
CA ARG A 74 9.26 -16.72 -8.72
C ARG A 74 8.49 -15.70 -9.55
N ARG A 75 7.60 -16.15 -10.42
CA ARG A 75 6.75 -15.27 -11.24
C ARG A 75 5.76 -14.51 -10.36
N GLU A 76 5.09 -15.18 -9.44
CA GLU A 76 4.16 -14.57 -8.48
C GLU A 76 4.87 -13.50 -7.64
N ILE A 77 6.05 -13.81 -7.07
CA ILE A 77 6.85 -12.84 -6.31
C ILE A 77 7.21 -11.63 -7.18
N LYS A 78 7.69 -11.86 -8.42
CA LYS A 78 8.05 -10.78 -9.34
C LYS A 78 6.85 -9.88 -9.65
N PHE A 79 5.68 -10.47 -9.90
CA PHE A 79 4.47 -9.71 -10.19
C PHE A 79 3.96 -8.93 -8.98
N SER A 80 3.99 -9.54 -7.79
CA SER A 80 3.65 -8.85 -6.55
C SER A 80 4.58 -7.65 -6.29
N MET A 81 5.88 -7.81 -6.47
CA MET A 81 6.84 -6.71 -6.32
C MET A 81 6.64 -5.60 -7.36
N GLN A 82 6.30 -5.97 -8.60
CA GLN A 82 6.05 -4.99 -9.66
C GLN A 82 4.73 -4.24 -9.49
N SER A 83 3.72 -4.84 -8.87
CA SER A 83 2.41 -4.20 -8.68
C SER A 83 2.36 -3.30 -7.45
N MET A 84 3.16 -3.58 -6.41
CA MET A 84 3.22 -2.79 -5.16
C MET A 84 3.39 -1.27 -5.37
N PRO A 85 4.34 -0.79 -6.19
CA PRO A 85 4.49 0.64 -6.46
C PRO A 85 3.22 1.28 -7.00
N TRP A 86 2.54 0.61 -7.93
CA TRP A 86 1.34 1.15 -8.58
C TRP A 86 0.15 1.24 -7.62
N ILE A 87 -0.07 0.22 -6.80
CA ILE A 87 -1.15 0.23 -5.80
C ILE A 87 -0.87 1.18 -4.65
N SER A 88 0.41 1.48 -4.36
CA SER A 88 0.79 2.39 -3.28
C SER A 88 0.53 3.87 -3.59
N ILE A 89 0.45 4.27 -4.86
CA ILE A 89 0.21 5.67 -5.28
C ILE A 89 -1.03 6.29 -4.62
N PRO A 90 -2.24 5.70 -4.74
CA PRO A 90 -3.43 6.28 -4.11
C PRO A 90 -3.33 6.30 -2.58
N THR A 91 -2.70 5.29 -1.97
CA THR A 91 -2.47 5.25 -0.52
C THR A 91 -1.55 6.38 -0.06
N VAL A 92 -0.45 6.61 -0.79
CA VAL A 92 0.49 7.69 -0.51
C VAL A 92 -0.17 9.06 -0.70
N ALA A 93 -1.05 9.22 -1.69
CA ALA A 93 -1.81 10.45 -1.86
C ALA A 93 -2.74 10.74 -0.65
N LEU A 94 -3.39 9.70 -0.10
CA LEU A 94 -4.19 9.83 1.12
C LEU A 94 -3.32 10.16 2.35
N PHE A 95 -2.19 9.48 2.54
CA PHE A 95 -1.25 9.79 3.62
C PHE A 95 -0.67 11.20 3.50
N PHE A 96 -0.40 11.66 2.28
CA PHE A 96 0.03 13.03 2.07
C PHE A 96 -1.06 14.03 2.46
N ALA A 97 -2.32 13.77 2.13
CA ALA A 97 -3.45 14.59 2.57
C ALA A 97 -3.59 14.59 4.10
N GLU A 98 -3.36 13.44 4.75
CA GLU A 98 -3.32 13.30 6.21
C GLU A 98 -2.22 14.19 6.83
N VAL A 99 -0.98 14.10 6.35
CA VAL A 99 0.16 14.89 6.84
C VAL A 99 -0.05 16.39 6.65
N ARG A 100 -0.80 16.80 5.62
CA ARG A 100 -1.17 18.22 5.39
C ARG A 100 -2.34 18.70 6.26
N GLY A 101 -2.84 17.86 7.16
CA GLY A 101 -3.90 18.21 8.11
C GLY A 101 -5.33 18.14 7.55
N TYR A 102 -5.53 17.59 6.34
CA TYR A 102 -6.88 17.44 5.79
C TYR A 102 -7.69 16.34 6.48
N SER A 103 -7.04 15.44 7.21
CA SER A 103 -7.68 14.25 7.79
C SER A 103 -8.58 14.52 9.01
N ARG A 104 -8.59 15.73 9.58
CA ARG A 104 -9.37 16.09 10.80
C ARG A 104 -9.42 14.94 11.84
N LEU A 105 -8.26 14.32 12.11
CA LEU A 105 -8.12 13.31 13.14
C LEU A 105 -8.24 14.01 14.50
N TYR A 106 -9.10 13.48 15.37
CA TYR A 106 -9.29 14.02 16.71
C TYR A 106 -8.54 13.13 17.70
N ASP A 107 -7.57 13.68 18.42
CA ASP A 107 -6.80 12.95 19.45
C ASP A 107 -7.63 12.67 20.71
N ASN A 108 -8.65 13.49 20.96
CA ASN A 108 -9.53 13.37 22.13
C ASN A 108 -11.00 13.28 21.72
N ILE A 109 -11.76 12.45 22.43
CA ILE A 109 -13.21 12.28 22.19
C ILE A 109 -13.96 13.59 22.45
N ASP A 110 -13.51 14.39 23.40
CA ASP A 110 -14.10 15.68 23.77
C ASP A 110 -13.88 16.78 22.72
N SER A 111 -12.89 16.59 21.83
CA SER A 111 -12.65 17.50 20.70
C SER A 111 -13.52 17.20 19.48
N SER A 112 -14.26 16.09 19.48
CA SER A 112 -15.24 15.78 18.45
C SER A 112 -16.57 16.51 18.72
N PRO A 113 -17.14 17.25 17.76
CA PRO A 113 -18.41 17.97 17.95
C PRO A 113 -19.59 17.04 18.29
N TYR A 114 -19.44 15.73 18.07
CA TYR A 114 -20.48 14.72 18.33
C TYR A 114 -20.01 13.64 19.34
N GLY A 115 -18.89 13.84 20.04
CA GLY A 115 -18.35 12.90 21.04
C GLY A 115 -18.22 11.46 20.52
N TRP A 116 -18.60 10.50 21.38
CA TRP A 116 -18.60 9.06 21.06
C TRP A 116 -19.46 8.67 19.86
N PHE A 117 -20.59 9.34 19.64
CA PHE A 117 -21.45 9.07 18.49
C PHE A 117 -20.75 9.43 17.17
N GLY A 118 -20.01 10.55 17.17
CA GLY A 118 -19.18 10.96 16.03
C GLY A 118 -18.07 9.96 15.71
N VAL A 119 -17.45 9.36 16.72
CA VAL A 119 -16.39 8.34 16.55
C VAL A 119 -16.95 7.05 15.96
N ILE A 120 -18.09 6.58 16.45
CA ILE A 120 -18.72 5.36 15.91
C ILE A 120 -19.18 5.61 14.48
N LEU A 121 -19.81 6.76 14.20
CA LEU A 121 -20.25 7.12 12.87
C LEU A 121 -19.08 7.27 11.89
N SER A 122 -17.97 7.88 12.32
CA SER A 122 -16.78 8.03 11.48
C SER A 122 -16.14 6.67 11.20
N MET A 123 -16.09 5.75 12.17
CA MET A 123 -15.59 4.40 11.96
C MET A 123 -16.46 3.61 10.97
N ILE A 124 -17.79 3.65 11.13
CA ILE A 124 -18.72 2.98 10.20
C ILE A 124 -18.63 3.61 8.81
N SER A 125 -18.63 4.94 8.72
CA SER A 125 -18.53 5.65 7.45
C SER A 125 -17.20 5.39 6.76
N PHE A 126 -16.10 5.26 7.52
CA PHE A 126 -14.78 4.92 6.99
C PHE A 126 -14.80 3.50 6.42
N LEU A 127 -15.25 2.51 7.17
CA LEU A 127 -15.37 1.12 6.70
C LEU A 127 -16.23 1.03 5.45
N PHE A 128 -17.41 1.67 5.46
CA PHE A 128 -18.28 1.68 4.29
C PHE A 128 -17.60 2.34 3.08
N PHE A 129 -16.93 3.47 3.28
CA PHE A 129 -16.22 4.17 2.22
C PHE A 129 -15.07 3.33 1.65
N THR A 130 -14.23 2.74 2.50
CA THR A 130 -13.09 1.92 2.05
C THR A 130 -13.56 0.67 1.33
N ASP A 131 -14.60 -0.01 1.84
CA ASP A 131 -15.12 -1.23 1.24
C ASP A 131 -15.76 -0.95 -0.12
N MET A 132 -16.53 0.14 -0.24
CA MET A 132 -17.07 0.57 -1.53
C MET A 132 -15.95 0.97 -2.49
N ALA A 133 -14.95 1.73 -2.04
CA ALA A 133 -13.83 2.16 -2.88
C ALA A 133 -13.05 0.95 -3.44
N ILE A 134 -12.71 -0.03 -2.59
CA ILE A 134 -12.02 -1.25 -3.01
C ILE A 134 -12.90 -2.04 -3.99
N TYR A 135 -14.20 -2.16 -3.74
CA TYR A 135 -15.13 -2.82 -4.66
C TYR A 135 -15.13 -2.17 -6.04
N TRP A 136 -15.23 -0.84 -6.10
CA TRP A 136 -15.21 -0.11 -7.38
C TRP A 136 -13.88 -0.28 -8.09
N ILE A 137 -12.74 -0.10 -7.40
CA ILE A 137 -11.40 -0.28 -7.97
C ILE A 137 -11.24 -1.69 -8.54
N HIS A 138 -11.63 -2.71 -7.77
CA HIS A 138 -11.60 -4.11 -8.22
C HIS A 138 -12.49 -4.33 -9.45
N ARG A 139 -13.71 -3.77 -9.45
CA ARG A 139 -14.63 -3.84 -10.59
C ARG A 139 -14.08 -3.14 -11.84
N PHE A 140 -13.41 -2.00 -11.68
CA PHE A 140 -12.73 -1.31 -12.78
C PHE A 140 -11.57 -2.13 -13.34
N LEU A 141 -10.84 -2.87 -12.50
CA LEU A 141 -9.77 -3.75 -12.94
C LEU A 141 -10.28 -4.92 -13.81
N HIS A 142 -11.46 -5.44 -13.50
CA HIS A 142 -12.14 -6.47 -14.30
C HIS A 142 -12.84 -5.91 -15.55
N HIS A 143 -12.88 -4.59 -15.74
CA HIS A 143 -13.49 -4.00 -16.92
C HIS A 143 -12.70 -4.37 -18.19
N LYS A 144 -13.41 -4.70 -19.27
CA LYS A 144 -12.87 -5.33 -20.50
C LYS A 144 -11.65 -4.62 -21.11
N LEU A 145 -11.52 -3.31 -20.94
CA LEU A 145 -10.41 -2.51 -21.44
C LEU A 145 -9.11 -2.75 -20.64
N PHE A 146 -9.21 -2.77 -19.30
CA PHE A 146 -8.07 -2.98 -18.42
C PHE A 146 -7.71 -4.46 -18.29
N TYR A 147 -8.70 -5.35 -18.34
CA TYR A 147 -8.48 -6.79 -18.36
C TYR A 147 -7.60 -7.22 -19.54
N LYS A 148 -7.81 -6.66 -20.75
CA LYS A 148 -6.93 -6.93 -21.90
C LYS A 148 -5.51 -6.44 -21.67
N VAL A 149 -5.30 -5.28 -21.05
CA VAL A 149 -3.95 -4.76 -20.78
C VAL A 149 -3.25 -5.60 -19.71
N CYS A 150 -3.92 -5.93 -18.61
CA CYS A 150 -3.39 -6.82 -17.57
C CYS A 150 -3.12 -8.24 -18.08
N VAL A 151 -4.04 -8.84 -18.85
CA VAL A 151 -3.88 -10.19 -19.41
C VAL A 151 -2.83 -10.23 -20.52
N VAL A 152 -2.71 -9.20 -21.37
CA VAL A 152 -1.64 -9.15 -22.38
C VAL A 152 -0.26 -9.02 -21.74
N ILE A 153 -0.14 -8.29 -20.61
CA ILE A 153 1.08 -8.30 -19.79
C ILE A 153 1.30 -9.69 -19.17
N PHE A 154 0.24 -10.35 -18.70
CA PHE A 154 0.29 -11.69 -18.09
C PHE A 154 0.73 -12.78 -19.08
N SER A 155 0.19 -12.77 -20.31
CA SER A 155 0.51 -13.74 -21.36
C SER A 155 1.86 -13.49 -22.05
N ARG A 156 2.38 -12.25 -22.06
CA ARG A 156 3.72 -11.95 -22.60
C ARG A 156 4.87 -12.26 -21.62
N CYS A 157 4.57 -12.61 -20.37
CA CYS A 157 5.53 -13.12 -19.39
C CYS A 157 5.49 -14.66 -19.24
N ASN A 158 4.94 -15.36 -20.24
CA ASN A 158 5.28 -16.74 -20.56
C ASN A 158 6.20 -16.68 -21.80
N PRO A 159 7.53 -16.84 -21.68
CA PRO A 159 8.29 -17.41 -22.78
C PRO A 159 7.86 -18.85 -23.05
#